data_AF-A0A2G4I7K3-F1
#
_entry.id   AF-A0A2G4I7K3-F1
#
_cell.length_a   1.000
_cell.length_b   1.000
_cell.length_c   1.000
_cell.angle_alpha   90.00
_cell.angle_beta   90.00
_cell.angle_gamma   90.00
#
_symmetry.space_group_name_H-M   'P 1'
#
loop_
_entity.id
_entity.type
_entity.pdbx_description
1 polymer ?
#
loop_
_entity_poly.entity_id
_entity_poly.type
_entity_poly.pdbx_seq_one_letter_code
_entity_poly.pdbx_strand_id
1 'polypeptide(L)'
;MTQKHLVTGPFAELWRKTNSVVVIDGIGLDGNVFVDDPSVAVTLVKSPEILSQVDDAEFVEFQSISESVFQNLVRELNRLHGTNHPERFWRIVCGAWFLQFAQVWYLRWKVAGDVWREHGELNCRRIDVKWQELLPVTHDEASLLFATDIWNHIAYCDAIKFVARSSQVETVITSLDRNRDLAEYRAVINYGLPSQSAKSKLESLLAKLSPRPKVVLAGVVQSRAALVAMHLRLGVLPRLWRFSAKLTPQPVNESLRGKLNFSEGSDGGFAKFLSDSISRHLPTVYLEGFKDLLAQTFSENALTKPPRAIFTNTLLHRSEQFKLWSATFVTQGKTKL
;
A
#
# COMPACT_ATOMS: atom_id res chain seq x y z
N MET A 1 -39.19 -13.91 -0.17
CA MET A 1 -38.15 -12.98 -0.66
C MET A 1 -37.00 -13.80 -1.17
N THR A 2 -36.56 -13.59 -2.41
CA THR A 2 -35.39 -14.23 -2.98
C THR A 2 -34.15 -13.75 -2.22
N GLN A 3 -33.34 -14.66 -1.66
CA GLN A 3 -32.13 -14.29 -0.94
C GLN A 3 -31.13 -13.67 -1.92
N LYS A 4 -30.81 -12.38 -1.73
CA LYS A 4 -29.83 -11.66 -2.55
C LYS A 4 -28.44 -11.81 -1.95
N HIS A 5 -27.47 -12.16 -2.79
CA HIS A 5 -26.07 -12.22 -2.41
C HIS A 5 -25.29 -11.02 -2.94
N LEU A 6 -24.34 -10.54 -2.16
CA LEU A 6 -23.41 -9.50 -2.59
C LEU A 6 -22.16 -10.15 -3.19
N VAL A 7 -21.87 -9.81 -4.45
CA VAL A 7 -20.70 -10.27 -5.20
C VAL A 7 -19.72 -9.11 -5.32
N THR A 8 -18.49 -9.34 -4.85
CA THR A 8 -17.45 -8.31 -4.72
C THR A 8 -16.15 -8.68 -5.43
N GLY A 9 -16.17 -9.73 -6.27
CA GLY A 9 -15.06 -10.21 -7.07
C GLY A 9 -15.49 -11.30 -8.06
N PRO A 10 -14.62 -11.73 -9.00
CA PRO A 10 -14.94 -12.61 -10.12
C PRO A 10 -14.78 -14.09 -9.77
N PHE A 11 -15.07 -14.46 -8.53
CA PHE A 11 -14.92 -15.84 -8.05
C PHE A 11 -16.27 -16.56 -8.08
N ALA A 12 -16.42 -17.55 -8.95
CA ALA A 12 -17.71 -18.20 -9.22
C ALA A 12 -18.45 -18.71 -7.99
N GLU A 13 -17.72 -19.08 -6.94
CA GLU A 13 -18.30 -19.53 -5.69
C GLU A 13 -19.13 -18.44 -4.96
N LEU A 14 -18.95 -17.16 -5.31
CA LEU A 14 -19.70 -16.04 -4.74
C LEU A 14 -21.16 -16.00 -5.20
N TRP A 15 -21.45 -16.35 -6.47
CA TRP A 15 -22.82 -16.35 -7.03
C TRP A 15 -23.38 -17.74 -7.33
N ARG A 16 -22.56 -18.80 -7.29
CA ARG A 16 -23.05 -20.18 -7.51
C ARG A 16 -24.23 -20.50 -6.58
N LYS A 17 -25.27 -21.11 -7.17
CA LYS A 17 -26.51 -21.54 -6.51
C LYS A 17 -27.36 -20.39 -5.94
N THR A 18 -27.24 -19.20 -6.53
CA THR A 18 -28.06 -18.03 -6.17
C THR A 18 -28.92 -17.65 -7.38
N ASN A 19 -30.12 -17.13 -7.14
CA ASN A 19 -31.03 -16.72 -8.24
C ASN A 19 -30.95 -15.22 -8.52
N SER A 20 -30.39 -14.44 -7.59
CA SER A 20 -30.23 -13.00 -7.73
C SER A 20 -29.06 -12.50 -6.88
N VAL A 21 -28.32 -11.54 -7.44
CA VAL A 21 -27.15 -10.95 -6.82
C VAL A 21 -27.16 -9.43 -6.95
N VAL A 22 -26.48 -8.78 -6.02
CA VAL A 22 -26.03 -7.39 -6.12
C VAL A 22 -24.53 -7.45 -6.40
N VAL A 23 -24.07 -6.79 -7.45
CA VAL A 23 -22.67 -6.78 -7.87
C VAL A 23 -22.13 -5.37 -7.69
N ILE A 24 -21.03 -5.24 -6.94
CA ILE A 24 -20.27 -3.99 -6.91
C ILE A 24 -19.42 -3.96 -8.17
N ASP A 25 -19.81 -3.12 -9.11
CA ASP A 25 -19.16 -3.04 -10.40
C ASP A 25 -18.15 -1.89 -10.47
N GLY A 26 -17.02 -2.18 -11.13
CA GLY A 26 -16.02 -1.19 -11.50
C GLY A 26 -16.48 -0.32 -12.66
N ILE A 27 -15.59 0.53 -13.17
CA ILE A 27 -15.94 1.43 -14.28
C ILE A 27 -16.16 0.60 -15.56
N GLY A 28 -17.41 0.45 -15.98
CA GLY A 28 -17.78 0.01 -17.32
C GLY A 28 -17.65 -1.48 -17.62
N LEU A 29 -17.90 -2.36 -16.63
CA LEU A 29 -17.87 -3.81 -16.84
C LEU A 29 -19.28 -4.45 -16.90
N ASP A 30 -20.33 -3.66 -16.63
CA ASP A 30 -21.75 -4.03 -16.59
C ASP A 30 -22.03 -5.32 -15.80
N GLY A 31 -21.22 -5.60 -14.78
CA GLY A 31 -21.25 -6.83 -13.96
C GLY A 31 -20.94 -8.13 -14.71
N ASN A 32 -20.82 -8.12 -16.04
CA ASN A 32 -20.55 -9.29 -16.89
C ASN A 32 -19.16 -9.89 -16.64
N VAL A 33 -18.24 -9.10 -16.07
CA VAL A 33 -16.91 -9.57 -15.65
C VAL A 33 -16.98 -10.41 -14.37
N PHE A 34 -18.00 -10.15 -13.54
CA PHE A 34 -18.15 -10.85 -12.28
C PHE A 34 -19.13 -11.99 -12.35
N VAL A 35 -20.23 -11.92 -13.09
CA VAL A 35 -21.24 -12.99 -13.11
C VAL A 35 -21.50 -13.42 -14.54
N ASP A 36 -21.11 -14.66 -14.86
CA ASP A 36 -21.18 -15.27 -16.19
C ASP A 36 -22.37 -16.24 -16.36
N ASP A 37 -23.34 -16.21 -15.45
CA ASP A 37 -24.50 -17.09 -15.45
C ASP A 37 -25.79 -16.31 -15.80
N PRO A 38 -26.37 -16.51 -17.01
CA PRO A 38 -27.56 -15.79 -17.45
C PRO A 38 -28.82 -16.15 -16.64
N SER A 39 -28.78 -17.22 -15.83
CA SER A 39 -29.88 -17.58 -14.94
C SER A 39 -29.91 -16.76 -13.64
N VAL A 40 -28.85 -16.00 -13.36
CA VAL A 40 -28.72 -15.17 -12.16
C VAL A 40 -29.15 -13.74 -12.46
N ALA A 41 -30.17 -13.25 -11.77
CA ALA A 41 -30.62 -11.86 -11.91
C ALA A 41 -29.63 -10.90 -11.23
N VAL A 42 -28.96 -10.04 -12.01
CA VAL A 42 -27.93 -9.11 -11.55
C VAL A 42 -28.51 -7.70 -11.30
N THR A 43 -28.24 -7.15 -10.13
CA THR A 43 -28.39 -5.71 -9.81
C THR A 43 -27.00 -5.09 -9.69
N LEU A 44 -26.73 -4.01 -10.41
CA LEU A 44 -25.41 -3.37 -10.42
C LEU A 44 -25.35 -2.18 -9.47
N VAL A 45 -24.25 -2.09 -8.72
CA VAL A 45 -23.86 -0.90 -7.96
C VAL A 45 -22.61 -0.33 -8.59
N LYS A 46 -22.74 0.83 -9.24
CA LYS A 46 -21.64 1.45 -9.99
C LYS A 46 -20.75 2.27 -9.05
N SER A 47 -19.54 1.77 -8.80
CA SER A 47 -18.54 2.47 -7.98
C SER A 47 -18.20 3.90 -8.45
N PRO A 48 -18.13 4.21 -9.77
CA PRO A 48 -17.80 5.56 -10.26
C PRO A 48 -18.83 6.63 -9.93
N GLU A 49 -20.11 6.26 -9.87
CA GLU A 49 -21.20 7.19 -9.60
C GLU A 49 -21.15 7.64 -8.14
N ILE A 50 -20.78 6.74 -7.23
CA ILE A 50 -20.52 7.03 -5.80
C ILE A 50 -19.32 7.99 -5.65
N LEU A 51 -18.25 7.79 -6.44
CA LEU A 51 -17.04 8.63 -6.39
C LEU A 51 -17.22 10.03 -7.00
N SER A 52 -18.13 10.19 -7.96
CA SER A 52 -18.40 11.48 -8.59
C SER A 52 -19.05 12.50 -7.65
N GLN A 53 -19.49 12.06 -6.47
CA GLN A 53 -20.17 12.88 -5.48
C GLN A 53 -19.25 13.37 -4.35
N VAL A 54 -17.95 13.01 -4.37
CA VAL A 54 -17.00 13.49 -3.36
C VAL A 54 -16.75 14.98 -3.59
N ASP A 55 -17.18 15.81 -2.64
CA ASP A 55 -16.94 17.25 -2.65
C ASP A 55 -15.68 17.63 -1.86
N ASP A 56 -15.32 18.91 -1.92
CA ASP A 56 -14.15 19.44 -1.22
C ASP A 56 -14.23 19.26 0.31
N ALA A 57 -15.45 19.30 0.87
CA ALA A 57 -15.64 19.16 2.32
C ALA A 57 -15.40 17.71 2.77
N GLU A 58 -15.94 16.74 2.03
CA GLU A 58 -15.69 15.31 2.24
C GLU A 58 -14.19 14.98 2.09
N PHE A 59 -13.53 15.57 1.09
CA PHE A 59 -12.09 15.37 0.90
C PHE A 59 -11.26 15.93 2.07
N VAL A 60 -11.61 17.11 2.59
CA VAL A 60 -10.96 17.70 3.78
C VAL A 60 -11.17 16.83 5.02
N GLU A 61 -12.38 16.28 5.21
CA GLU A 61 -12.67 15.35 6.30
C GLU A 61 -11.84 14.07 6.19
N PHE A 62 -11.80 13.45 5.01
CA PHE A 62 -10.95 12.28 4.73
C PHE A 62 -9.48 12.56 5.07
N GLN A 63 -8.94 13.72 4.67
CA GLN A 63 -7.56 14.10 4.97
C GLN A 63 -7.33 14.24 6.47
N SER A 64 -8.23 14.94 7.17
CA SER A 64 -8.13 15.14 8.62
C SER A 64 -8.14 13.81 9.39
N ILE A 65 -9.07 12.92 9.05
CA ILE A 65 -9.18 11.59 9.64
C ILE A 65 -7.92 10.77 9.36
N SER A 66 -7.51 10.69 8.10
CA SER A 66 -6.33 9.92 7.68
C SER A 66 -5.06 10.42 8.35
N GLU A 67 -4.93 11.73 8.51
CA GLU A 67 -3.79 12.36 9.17
C GLU A 67 -3.70 11.99 10.65
N SER A 68 -4.83 12.01 11.37
CA SER A 68 -4.87 11.57 12.77
C SER A 68 -4.46 10.10 12.93
N VAL A 69 -4.95 9.22 12.05
CA VAL A 69 -4.57 7.80 12.04
C VAL A 69 -3.09 7.62 11.69
N PHE A 70 -2.55 8.41 10.76
CA PHE A 70 -1.13 8.37 10.42
C PHE A 70 -0.24 8.78 11.60
N GLN A 71 -0.61 9.85 12.32
CA GLN A 71 0.12 10.28 13.51
C GLN A 71 0.14 9.19 14.60
N ASN A 72 -0.96 8.44 14.74
CA ASN A 72 -0.98 7.28 15.63
C ASN A 72 -0.04 6.16 15.14
N LEU A 73 -0.08 5.84 13.84
CA LEU A 73 0.87 4.88 13.23
C LEU A 73 2.33 5.29 13.48
N VAL A 74 2.66 6.58 13.34
CA VAL A 74 4.01 7.11 13.62
C VAL A 74 4.43 6.84 15.07
N ARG A 75 3.55 7.12 16.03
CA ARG A 75 3.81 6.88 17.46
C ARG A 75 4.06 5.40 17.72
N GLU A 76 3.23 4.54 17.16
CA GLU A 76 3.33 3.10 17.32
C GLU A 76 4.58 2.50 16.67
N LEU A 77 4.96 2.96 15.47
CA LEU A 77 6.20 2.56 14.82
C LEU A 77 7.41 2.98 15.65
N ASN A 78 7.46 4.22 16.13
CA ASN A 78 8.52 4.68 17.03
C ASN A 78 8.60 3.81 18.30
N ARG A 79 7.47 3.55 18.95
CA ARG A 79 7.37 2.73 20.16
C ARG A 79 7.86 1.30 19.94
N LEU A 80 7.40 0.64 18.87
CA LEU A 80 7.76 -0.75 18.57
C LEU A 80 9.22 -0.91 18.12
N HIS A 81 9.77 0.10 17.43
CA HIS A 81 11.17 0.10 17.01
C HIS A 81 12.13 0.62 18.08
N GLY A 82 11.63 1.19 19.18
CA GLY A 82 12.45 1.87 20.18
C GLY A 82 13.19 3.08 19.61
N THR A 83 12.56 3.79 18.67
CA THR A 83 13.12 4.97 18.00
C THR A 83 12.32 6.22 18.36
N ASN A 84 12.86 7.39 18.04
CA ASN A 84 12.19 8.67 18.25
C ASN A 84 12.32 9.55 16.98
N HIS A 85 11.95 8.97 15.84
CA HIS A 85 12.00 9.70 14.58
C HIS A 85 10.83 10.68 14.47
N PRO A 86 11.04 11.90 13.93
CA PRO A 86 9.95 12.87 13.74
C PRO A 86 8.95 12.36 12.71
N GLU A 87 7.72 12.88 12.73
CA GLU A 87 6.69 12.50 11.75
C GLU A 87 7.15 12.62 10.29
N ARG A 88 7.92 13.68 9.96
CA ARG A 88 8.49 13.87 8.63
C ARG A 88 9.38 12.70 8.18
N PHE A 89 10.05 12.00 9.10
CA PHE A 89 10.81 10.79 8.78
C PHE A 89 9.87 9.71 8.22
N TRP A 90 8.84 9.37 9.01
CA TRP A 90 7.88 8.34 8.67
C TRP A 90 7.02 8.72 7.46
N ARG A 91 6.74 10.02 7.26
CA ARG A 91 6.08 10.53 6.06
C ARG A 91 6.85 10.17 4.79
N ILE A 92 8.19 10.26 4.83
CA ILE A 92 9.05 9.88 3.71
C ILE A 92 9.15 8.35 3.60
N VAL A 93 9.25 7.64 4.74
CA VAL A 93 9.44 6.18 4.76
C VAL A 93 8.19 5.42 4.31
N CYS A 94 7.04 5.66 4.93
CA CYS A 94 5.81 4.90 4.69
C CYS A 94 4.59 5.78 4.39
N GLY A 95 4.70 7.12 4.41
CA GLY A 95 3.56 8.02 4.21
C GLY A 95 2.89 7.89 2.85
N ALA A 96 3.65 7.66 1.77
CA ALA A 96 3.07 7.42 0.44
C ALA A 96 2.23 6.13 0.40
N TRP A 97 2.74 5.05 1.02
CA TRP A 97 1.98 3.82 1.18
C TRP A 97 0.71 4.05 2.00
N PHE A 98 0.83 4.74 3.13
CA PHE A 98 -0.30 5.00 4.01
C PHE A 98 -1.40 5.80 3.31
N LEU A 99 -1.02 6.85 2.55
CA LEU A 99 -1.98 7.64 1.80
C LEU A 99 -2.73 6.79 0.77
N GLN A 100 -1.99 6.00 -0.02
CA GLN A 100 -2.60 5.08 -0.98
C GLN A 100 -3.54 4.09 -0.28
N PHE A 101 -3.08 3.46 0.81
CA PHE A 101 -3.86 2.55 1.63
C PHE A 101 -5.15 3.21 2.14
N ALA A 102 -5.06 4.39 2.74
CA ALA A 102 -6.21 5.13 3.24
C ALA A 102 -7.22 5.45 2.14
N GLN A 103 -6.77 5.89 0.97
CA GLN A 103 -7.64 6.17 -0.18
C GLN A 103 -8.38 4.92 -0.66
N VAL A 104 -7.66 3.80 -0.86
CA VAL A 104 -8.31 2.57 -1.32
C VAL A 104 -9.28 2.04 -0.27
N TRP A 105 -8.94 2.13 1.02
CA TRP A 105 -9.81 1.69 2.12
C TRP A 105 -11.06 2.56 2.26
N TYR A 106 -10.91 3.89 2.11
CA TYR A 106 -12.02 4.85 2.13
C TYR A 106 -13.06 4.53 1.07
N LEU A 107 -12.62 4.21 -0.15
CA LEU A 107 -13.51 3.83 -1.24
C LEU A 107 -14.35 2.58 -0.87
N ARG A 108 -13.73 1.53 -0.32
CA ARG A 108 -14.47 0.31 0.04
C ARG A 108 -15.45 0.57 1.17
N TRP A 109 -15.06 1.42 2.13
CA TRP A 109 -15.93 1.85 3.23
C TRP A 109 -17.17 2.63 2.74
N LYS A 110 -16.96 3.61 1.85
CA LYS A 110 -18.05 4.41 1.24
C LYS A 110 -19.02 3.53 0.46
N VAL A 111 -18.50 2.73 -0.46
CA VAL A 111 -19.31 1.83 -1.29
C VAL A 111 -20.09 0.84 -0.41
N ALA A 112 -19.46 0.25 0.61
CA ALA A 112 -20.17 -0.61 1.56
C ALA A 112 -21.30 0.14 2.30
N GLY A 113 -21.06 1.41 2.67
CA GLY A 113 -22.05 2.31 3.26
C GLY A 113 -23.28 2.51 2.38
N ASP A 114 -23.07 2.76 1.08
CA ASP A 114 -24.15 3.02 0.13
C ASP A 114 -24.91 1.74 -0.24
N VAL A 115 -24.19 0.63 -0.47
CA VAL A 115 -24.80 -0.70 -0.68
C VAL A 115 -25.71 -1.08 0.49
N TRP A 116 -25.25 -0.87 1.73
CA TRP A 116 -26.05 -1.12 2.92
C TRP A 116 -27.29 -0.21 2.99
N ARG A 117 -27.15 1.08 2.64
CA ARG A 117 -28.28 2.03 2.67
C ARG A 117 -29.36 1.69 1.64
N GLU A 118 -28.94 1.26 0.45
CA GLU A 118 -29.85 0.99 -0.68
C GLU A 118 -30.49 -0.40 -0.59
N HIS A 119 -29.73 -1.42 -0.17
CA HIS A 119 -30.17 -2.82 -0.25
C HIS A 119 -30.35 -3.48 1.11
N GLY A 120 -29.92 -2.85 2.21
CA GLY A 120 -29.98 -3.41 3.56
C GLY A 120 -29.05 -4.61 3.73
N GLU A 121 -29.49 -5.59 4.51
CA GLU A 121 -28.70 -6.79 4.78
C GLU A 121 -28.64 -7.72 3.57
N LEU A 122 -27.40 -7.96 3.12
CA LEU A 122 -27.07 -8.84 2.01
C LEU A 122 -26.12 -9.94 2.49
N ASN A 123 -26.32 -11.16 1.98
CA ASN A 123 -25.38 -12.24 2.24
C ASN A 123 -24.09 -12.00 1.44
N CYS A 124 -23.01 -11.64 2.12
CA CYS A 124 -21.68 -11.55 1.54
C CYS A 124 -20.92 -12.84 1.84
N ARG A 125 -20.58 -13.61 0.81
CA ARG A 125 -19.68 -14.75 1.01
C ARG A 125 -18.25 -14.23 1.03
N ARG A 126 -17.41 -14.77 1.89
CA ARG A 126 -15.99 -14.43 1.95
C ARG A 126 -15.15 -15.62 1.51
N ILE A 127 -14.22 -15.40 0.61
CA ILE A 127 -13.25 -16.43 0.25
C ILE A 127 -12.30 -16.64 1.43
N ASP A 128 -12.10 -17.89 1.79
CA ASP A 128 -11.13 -18.31 2.79
C ASP A 128 -9.73 -17.87 2.34
N VAL A 129 -9.23 -16.75 2.86
CA VAL A 129 -7.86 -16.28 2.66
C VAL A 129 -7.40 -15.70 3.97
N LYS A 130 -6.26 -16.16 4.45
CA LYS A 130 -5.66 -15.62 5.66
C LYS A 130 -5.05 -14.27 5.34
N TRP A 131 -5.16 -13.32 6.28
CA TRP A 131 -4.62 -11.98 6.07
C TRP A 131 -3.10 -11.99 5.81
N GLN A 132 -2.37 -12.97 6.34
CA GLN A 132 -0.94 -13.18 6.10
C GLN A 132 -0.61 -13.45 4.63
N GLU A 133 -1.52 -14.08 3.88
CA GLU A 133 -1.34 -14.36 2.45
C GLU A 133 -1.41 -13.08 1.60
N LEU A 134 -2.10 -12.06 2.14
CA LEU A 134 -2.29 -10.73 1.54
C LEU A 134 -1.35 -9.67 2.12
N LEU A 135 -0.26 -10.07 2.79
CA LEU A 135 0.76 -9.12 3.21
C LEU A 135 1.73 -8.80 2.07
N PRO A 136 1.92 -7.52 1.75
CA PRO A 136 3.02 -7.08 0.90
C PRO A 136 4.32 -6.95 1.72
N VAL A 137 5.47 -7.10 1.07
CA VAL A 137 6.77 -6.80 1.69
C VAL A 137 7.06 -5.31 1.61
N THR A 138 6.74 -4.67 0.48
CA THR A 138 7.07 -3.27 0.17
C THR A 138 5.83 -2.45 -0.21
N HIS A 139 5.99 -1.12 -0.34
CA HIS A 139 4.95 -0.26 -0.87
C HIS A 139 4.57 -0.62 -2.31
N ASP A 140 5.56 -0.93 -3.16
CA ASP A 140 5.31 -1.23 -4.58
C ASP A 140 4.50 -2.53 -4.73
N GLU A 141 4.80 -3.53 -3.89
CA GLU A 141 4.00 -4.75 -3.81
C GLU A 141 2.58 -4.48 -3.32
N ALA A 142 2.41 -3.59 -2.33
CA ALA A 142 1.09 -3.19 -1.85
C ALA A 142 0.27 -2.54 -2.97
N SER A 143 0.87 -1.63 -3.74
CA SER A 143 0.22 -1.00 -4.89
C SER A 143 -0.29 -2.02 -5.92
N LEU A 144 0.51 -3.04 -6.23
CA LEU A 144 0.11 -4.12 -7.13
C LEU A 144 -0.98 -4.99 -6.53
N LEU A 145 -0.88 -5.31 -5.24
CA LEU A 145 -1.86 -6.12 -4.53
C LEU A 145 -3.23 -5.44 -4.48
N PHE A 146 -3.29 -4.12 -4.31
CA PHE A 146 -4.56 -3.38 -4.27
C PHE A 146 -5.35 -3.45 -5.59
N ALA A 147 -4.69 -3.84 -6.69
CA ALA A 147 -5.31 -4.04 -8.00
C ALA A 147 -5.81 -5.48 -8.22
N THR A 148 -5.54 -6.44 -7.32
CA THR A 148 -5.97 -7.83 -7.50
C THR A 148 -7.40 -8.04 -7.03
N ASP A 149 -8.09 -8.96 -7.67
CA ASP A 149 -9.47 -9.27 -7.33
C ASP A 149 -9.60 -9.87 -5.92
N ILE A 150 -8.65 -10.72 -5.52
CA ILE A 150 -8.69 -11.34 -4.19
C ILE A 150 -8.57 -10.31 -3.07
N TRP A 151 -7.67 -9.32 -3.22
CA TRP A 151 -7.52 -8.28 -2.21
C TRP A 151 -8.76 -7.39 -2.16
N ASN A 152 -9.28 -7.01 -3.32
CA ASN A 152 -10.50 -6.19 -3.44
C ASN A 152 -11.70 -6.86 -2.79
N HIS A 153 -11.92 -8.13 -3.09
CA HIS A 153 -12.97 -8.95 -2.49
C HIS A 153 -12.89 -8.93 -0.96
N ILE A 154 -11.70 -9.17 -0.40
CA ILE A 154 -11.46 -9.19 1.04
C ILE A 154 -11.68 -7.81 1.68
N ALA A 155 -11.21 -6.73 1.04
CA ALA A 155 -11.40 -5.37 1.51
C ALA A 155 -12.90 -4.98 1.54
N TYR A 156 -13.67 -5.37 0.52
CA TYR A 156 -15.12 -5.16 0.53
C TYR A 156 -15.80 -5.97 1.64
N CYS A 157 -15.46 -7.25 1.81
CA CYS A 157 -16.02 -8.08 2.89
C CYS A 157 -15.78 -7.43 4.26
N ASP A 158 -14.56 -6.95 4.52
CA ASP A 158 -14.22 -6.24 5.75
C ASP A 158 -15.05 -4.95 5.91
N ALA A 159 -15.22 -4.17 4.84
CA ALA A 159 -16.00 -2.93 4.85
C ALA A 159 -17.50 -3.17 5.11
N ILE A 160 -18.10 -4.14 4.43
CA ILE A 160 -19.53 -4.48 4.59
C ILE A 160 -19.78 -5.00 6.00
N LYS A 161 -18.93 -5.90 6.50
CA LYS A 161 -19.00 -6.40 7.88
C LYS A 161 -18.93 -5.26 8.90
N PHE A 162 -18.04 -4.29 8.66
CA PHE A 162 -17.88 -3.13 9.52
C PHE A 162 -19.12 -2.21 9.51
N VAL A 163 -19.64 -1.88 8.32
CA VAL A 163 -20.81 -0.99 8.14
C VAL A 163 -22.09 -1.63 8.67
N ALA A 164 -22.35 -2.89 8.32
CA ALA A 164 -23.57 -3.60 8.70
C ALA A 164 -23.63 -3.96 10.19
N ARG A 165 -22.48 -3.97 10.89
CA ARG A 165 -22.34 -4.45 12.27
C ARG A 165 -22.93 -5.86 12.50
N SER A 166 -23.08 -6.66 11.45
CA SER A 166 -23.70 -7.99 11.50
C SER A 166 -22.64 -9.08 11.43
N SER A 167 -22.73 -10.04 12.35
CA SER A 167 -21.90 -11.26 12.37
C SER A 167 -22.31 -12.29 11.32
N GLN A 168 -23.47 -12.10 10.66
CA GLN A 168 -23.98 -13.02 9.64
C GLN A 168 -23.45 -12.75 8.23
N VAL A 169 -22.65 -11.70 8.06
CA VAL A 169 -22.10 -11.24 6.77
C VAL A 169 -20.96 -12.12 6.26
N GLU A 170 -20.66 -13.25 6.89
CA GLU A 170 -19.45 -14.00 6.56
C GLU A 170 -19.70 -15.51 6.49
N THR A 171 -20.28 -15.95 5.37
CA THR A 171 -20.15 -17.37 4.99
C THR A 171 -18.79 -17.56 4.33
N VAL A 172 -17.88 -18.24 5.03
CA VAL A 172 -16.55 -18.56 4.51
C VAL A 172 -16.66 -19.68 3.48
N ILE A 173 -16.08 -19.47 2.30
CA ILE A 173 -16.09 -20.43 1.19
C ILE A 173 -14.68 -20.64 0.62
N THR A 174 -14.41 -21.84 0.14
CA THR A 174 -13.18 -22.13 -0.60
C THR A 174 -13.39 -21.83 -2.08
N SER A 175 -12.47 -21.08 -2.69
CA SER A 175 -12.42 -20.87 -4.14
C SER A 175 -11.14 -21.46 -4.71
N LEU A 176 -11.22 -22.20 -5.81
CA LEU A 176 -10.04 -22.76 -6.49
C LEU A 176 -9.24 -21.66 -7.20
N ASP A 177 -9.93 -20.64 -7.70
CA ASP A 177 -9.32 -19.55 -8.45
C ASP A 177 -8.52 -18.60 -7.54
N ARG A 178 -8.82 -18.55 -6.22
CA ARG A 178 -8.06 -17.77 -5.24
C ARG A 178 -6.55 -18.07 -5.29
N ASN A 179 -6.19 -19.35 -5.44
CA ASN A 179 -4.80 -19.79 -5.43
C ASN A 179 -4.09 -19.38 -6.72
N ARG A 180 -4.82 -19.35 -7.84
CA ARG A 180 -4.31 -18.89 -9.13
C ARG A 180 -4.05 -17.39 -9.10
N ASP A 181 -5.03 -16.60 -8.66
CA ASP A 181 -4.91 -15.13 -8.53
C ASP A 181 -3.74 -14.74 -7.61
N LEU A 182 -3.63 -15.40 -6.44
CA LEU A 182 -2.48 -15.23 -5.55
C LEU A 182 -1.15 -15.61 -6.21
N ALA A 183 -1.10 -16.70 -6.98
CA ALA A 183 0.11 -17.11 -7.68
C ALA A 183 0.50 -16.12 -8.78
N GLU A 184 -0.46 -15.59 -9.53
CA GLU A 184 -0.26 -14.56 -10.57
C GLU A 184 0.26 -13.25 -9.95
N TYR A 185 -0.40 -12.78 -8.89
CA TYR A 185 0.10 -11.66 -8.09
C TYR A 185 1.55 -11.89 -7.62
N ARG A 186 1.83 -13.05 -7.01
CA ARG A 186 3.15 -13.40 -6.51
C ARG A 186 4.20 -13.51 -7.64
N ALA A 187 3.79 -13.89 -8.85
CA ALA A 187 4.67 -13.89 -10.01
C ALA A 187 5.06 -12.47 -10.45
N VAL A 188 4.11 -11.53 -10.48
CA VAL A 188 4.38 -10.13 -10.86
C VAL A 188 5.29 -9.43 -9.85
N ILE A 189 5.06 -9.61 -8.55
CA ILE A 189 5.87 -8.93 -7.52
C ILE A 189 7.30 -9.48 -7.39
N ASN A 190 7.55 -10.73 -7.77
CA ASN A 190 8.89 -11.31 -7.66
C ASN A 190 9.92 -10.62 -8.58
N TYR A 191 9.47 -9.77 -9.50
CA TYR A 191 10.31 -8.88 -10.31
C TYR A 191 10.57 -7.50 -9.67
N GLY A 192 9.93 -7.18 -8.53
CA GLY A 192 9.96 -5.88 -7.86
C GLY A 192 11.17 -5.66 -6.93
N LEU A 193 11.88 -6.72 -6.55
CA LEU A 193 13.18 -6.59 -5.92
C LEU A 193 14.22 -6.43 -7.03
N PRO A 194 14.83 -5.24 -7.22
CA PRO A 194 15.80 -5.06 -8.29
C PRO A 194 16.91 -6.09 -8.16
N SER A 195 17.25 -6.74 -9.28
CA SER A 195 18.39 -7.65 -9.30
C SER A 195 19.63 -6.85 -8.87
N GLN A 196 20.34 -7.37 -7.86
CA GLN A 196 21.56 -6.74 -7.39
C GLN A 196 22.57 -6.71 -8.54
N SER A 197 22.75 -5.53 -9.14
CA SER A 197 23.82 -5.29 -10.10
C SER A 197 25.06 -4.81 -9.35
N ALA A 198 26.17 -5.53 -9.49
CA ALA A 198 27.45 -5.12 -8.90
C ALA A 198 27.83 -3.71 -9.40
N LYS A 199 28.31 -2.86 -8.49
CA LYS A 199 28.83 -1.53 -8.84
C LYS A 199 29.97 -1.70 -9.84
N SER A 200 29.92 -0.96 -10.94
CA SER A 200 31.03 -1.00 -11.90
C SER A 200 32.30 -0.41 -11.27
N LYS A 201 33.48 -0.77 -11.80
CA LYS A 201 34.76 -0.18 -11.34
C LYS A 201 34.74 1.35 -11.46
N LEU A 202 34.14 1.86 -12.52
CA LEU A 202 33.98 3.31 -12.76
C LEU A 202 33.08 3.96 -11.70
N GLU A 203 31.91 3.38 -11.41
CA GLU A 203 31.03 3.88 -10.34
C GLU A 203 31.71 3.90 -8.99
N SER A 204 32.46 2.84 -8.68
CA SER A 204 33.21 2.72 -7.43
C SER A 204 34.28 3.80 -7.32
N LEU A 205 34.98 4.11 -8.42
CA LEU A 205 35.98 5.17 -8.48
C LEU A 205 35.34 6.56 -8.35
N LEU A 206 34.24 6.83 -9.07
CA LEU A 206 33.50 8.10 -8.98
C LEU A 206 32.94 8.34 -7.56
N ALA A 207 32.45 7.29 -6.89
CA ALA A 207 32.01 7.37 -5.51
C ALA A 207 33.16 7.71 -4.53
N LYS A 208 34.38 7.21 -4.79
CA LYS A 208 35.58 7.54 -4.01
C LYS A 208 36.06 8.98 -4.25
N LEU A 209 35.95 9.49 -5.48
CA LEU A 209 36.33 10.87 -5.82
C LEU A 209 35.32 11.91 -5.30
N SER A 210 34.05 11.53 -5.16
CA SER A 210 32.99 12.38 -4.62
C SER A 210 32.32 11.71 -3.39
N PRO A 211 33.05 11.57 -2.26
CA PRO A 211 32.51 10.93 -1.07
C PRO A 211 31.51 11.81 -0.30
N ARG A 212 31.42 13.10 -0.65
CA ARG A 212 30.58 14.11 0.00
C ARG A 212 29.87 14.99 -1.06
N PRO A 213 28.97 14.41 -1.85
CA PRO A 213 28.30 15.13 -2.92
C PRO A 213 27.40 16.22 -2.35
N LYS A 214 27.49 17.45 -2.91
CA LYS A 214 26.63 18.57 -2.51
C LYS A 214 25.18 18.37 -2.91
N VAL A 215 24.95 17.71 -4.05
CA VAL A 215 23.63 17.39 -4.60
C VAL A 215 23.62 15.92 -5.01
N VAL A 216 22.51 15.24 -4.75
CA VAL A 216 22.28 13.84 -5.12
C VAL A 216 21.13 13.76 -6.13
N LEU A 217 21.40 13.23 -7.32
CA LEU A 217 20.39 12.93 -8.33
C LEU A 217 20.17 11.42 -8.37
N ALA A 218 19.03 10.94 -7.86
CA ALA A 218 18.76 9.51 -7.71
C ALA A 218 17.40 9.14 -8.34
N GLY A 219 17.39 8.14 -9.23
CA GLY A 219 16.19 7.72 -9.96
C GLY A 219 15.50 8.86 -10.71
N VAL A 220 16.32 9.62 -11.45
CA VAL A 220 15.88 10.71 -12.30
C VAL A 220 15.54 10.17 -13.68
N VAL A 221 14.32 10.41 -14.15
CA VAL A 221 13.84 9.90 -15.44
C VAL A 221 14.30 10.84 -16.55
N GLN A 222 15.52 10.63 -17.04
CA GLN A 222 16.17 11.41 -18.11
C GLN A 222 17.15 10.54 -18.89
N SER A 223 17.58 11.01 -20.07
CA SER A 223 18.63 10.33 -20.85
C SER A 223 19.97 10.35 -20.11
N ARG A 224 20.86 9.38 -20.39
CA ARG A 224 22.19 9.31 -19.73
C ARG A 224 23.02 10.59 -19.94
N ALA A 225 22.99 11.15 -21.15
CA ALA A 225 23.70 12.38 -21.48
C ALA A 225 23.13 13.59 -20.71
N ALA A 226 21.80 13.71 -20.63
CA ALA A 226 21.15 14.75 -19.86
C ALA A 226 21.48 14.63 -18.36
N LEU A 227 21.44 13.41 -17.81
CA LEU A 227 21.79 13.17 -16.40
C LEU A 227 23.24 13.56 -16.09
N VAL A 228 24.20 13.22 -16.97
CA VAL A 228 25.60 13.68 -16.82
C VAL A 228 25.69 15.20 -16.88
N ALA A 229 25.03 15.83 -17.85
CA ALA A 229 25.01 17.29 -17.98
C ALA A 229 24.41 17.97 -16.73
N MET A 230 23.35 17.42 -16.13
CA MET A 230 22.76 17.90 -14.88
C MET A 230 23.77 17.85 -13.74
N HIS A 231 24.48 16.74 -13.55
CA HIS A 231 25.52 16.62 -12.52
C HIS A 231 26.59 17.70 -12.69
N LEU A 232 27.13 17.84 -13.90
CA LEU A 232 28.19 18.81 -14.19
C LEU A 232 27.73 20.26 -13.98
N ARG A 233 26.51 20.62 -14.42
CA ARG A 233 25.93 21.96 -14.20
C ARG A 233 25.70 22.27 -12.72
N LEU A 234 25.45 21.25 -11.90
CA LEU A 234 25.32 21.36 -10.44
C LEU A 234 26.67 21.32 -9.71
N GLY A 235 27.79 21.25 -10.44
CA GLY A 235 29.13 21.19 -9.87
C GLY A 235 29.39 19.91 -9.07
N VAL A 236 28.71 18.81 -9.43
CA VAL A 236 28.90 17.49 -8.82
C VAL A 236 29.41 16.50 -9.86
N LEU A 237 30.32 15.61 -9.45
CA LEU A 237 30.75 14.53 -10.32
C LEU A 237 29.58 13.59 -10.62
N PRO A 238 29.39 13.16 -11.88
CA PRO A 238 28.39 12.16 -12.22
C PRO A 238 28.53 10.92 -11.35
N ARG A 239 27.46 10.55 -10.66
CA ARG A 239 27.45 9.36 -9.80
C ARG A 239 26.12 8.65 -9.97
N LEU A 240 26.17 7.36 -10.29
CA LEU A 240 24.98 6.52 -10.28
C LEU A 240 24.65 6.12 -8.84
N TRP A 241 23.48 6.50 -8.37
CA TRP A 241 22.95 6.08 -7.08
C TRP A 241 22.09 4.85 -7.27
N ARG A 242 22.46 3.76 -6.60
CA ARG A 242 21.73 2.49 -6.64
C ARG A 242 21.13 2.22 -5.28
N PHE A 243 19.82 2.05 -5.24
CA PHE A 243 19.04 1.66 -4.06
C PHE A 243 18.31 0.37 -4.42
N SER A 244 19.11 -0.67 -4.60
CA SER A 244 18.70 -1.91 -5.27
C SER A 244 18.98 -3.17 -4.46
N ALA A 245 19.10 -3.09 -3.14
CA ALA A 245 19.23 -4.32 -2.37
C ALA A 245 17.95 -5.14 -2.51
N LYS A 246 18.15 -6.45 -2.67
CA LYS A 246 17.07 -7.41 -2.54
C LYS A 246 16.63 -7.40 -1.08
N LEU A 247 15.45 -6.84 -0.82
CA LEU A 247 14.82 -6.92 0.49
C LEU A 247 14.40 -8.37 0.72
N THR A 248 14.97 -9.01 1.74
CA THR A 248 14.56 -10.36 2.11
C THR A 248 13.17 -10.30 2.72
N PRO A 249 12.19 -11.05 2.20
CA PRO A 249 10.90 -11.19 2.87
C PRO A 249 11.12 -11.69 4.29
N GLN A 250 10.62 -10.93 5.27
CA GLN A 250 10.68 -11.34 6.67
C GLN A 250 9.48 -12.21 7.00
N PRO A 251 9.64 -13.21 7.89
CA PRO A 251 8.50 -13.96 8.39
C PRO A 251 7.56 -13.01 9.13
N VAL A 252 6.26 -13.22 8.90
CA VAL A 252 5.20 -12.43 9.55
C VAL A 252 5.24 -12.66 11.06
N ASN A 253 5.22 -11.57 11.84
CA ASN A 253 5.17 -11.67 13.30
C ASN A 253 3.82 -11.18 13.83
N GLU A 254 2.90 -12.13 14.03
CA GLU A 254 1.53 -11.83 14.48
C GLU A 254 1.50 -11.19 15.87
N SER A 255 2.37 -11.64 16.79
CA SER A 255 2.46 -11.06 18.13
C SER A 255 2.92 -9.60 18.07
N LEU A 256 3.88 -9.27 17.19
CA LEU A 256 4.34 -7.89 17.01
C LEU A 256 3.25 -7.01 16.39
N ARG A 257 2.53 -7.52 15.38
CA ARG A 257 1.40 -6.79 14.77
C ARG A 257 0.24 -6.58 15.73
N GLY A 258 -0.04 -7.56 16.59
CA GLY A 258 -1.06 -7.45 17.65
C GLY A 258 -0.69 -6.46 18.75
N LYS A 259 0.56 -5.99 18.82
CA LYS A 259 0.96 -4.90 19.73
C LYS A 259 0.67 -3.51 19.16
N LEU A 260 0.38 -3.36 17.86
CA LEU A 260 -0.04 -2.07 17.30
C LEU A 260 -1.37 -1.68 17.93
N ASN A 261 -1.39 -0.54 18.61
CA ASN A 261 -2.56 -0.07 19.31
C ASN A 261 -3.05 1.28 18.77
N PHE A 262 -4.26 1.28 18.21
CA PHE A 262 -4.92 2.48 17.68
C PHE A 262 -6.08 2.97 18.56
N SER A 263 -6.04 2.68 19.87
CA SER A 263 -7.13 2.93 20.81
C SER A 263 -7.48 4.41 21.06
N GLU A 264 -6.62 5.35 20.67
CA GLU A 264 -6.89 6.78 20.81
C GLU A 264 -7.64 7.32 19.58
N GLY A 265 -8.87 7.81 19.78
CA GLY A 265 -9.56 8.69 18.83
C GLY A 265 -10.46 8.04 17.78
N SER A 266 -10.94 6.81 17.99
CA SER A 266 -11.81 6.13 17.02
C SER A 266 -13.22 5.84 17.55
N ASP A 267 -14.05 6.88 17.62
CA ASP A 267 -15.47 6.82 18.04
C ASP A 267 -16.39 6.15 16.99
N GLY A 268 -15.84 5.26 16.16
CA GLY A 268 -16.50 4.62 15.02
C GLY A 268 -16.14 5.24 13.66
N GLY A 269 -16.93 4.92 12.63
CA GLY A 269 -16.76 5.46 11.28
C GLY A 269 -15.46 5.05 10.58
N PHE A 270 -15.02 5.87 9.63
CA PHE A 270 -13.85 5.57 8.79
C PHE A 270 -12.54 5.48 9.58
N ALA A 271 -12.34 6.33 10.59
CA ALA A 271 -11.13 6.33 11.42
C ALA A 271 -10.89 4.96 12.08
N LYS A 272 -11.95 4.38 12.66
CA LYS A 272 -11.91 3.04 13.25
C LYS A 272 -11.66 1.97 12.20
N PHE A 273 -12.39 2.02 11.09
CA PHE A 273 -12.25 1.05 10.00
C PHE A 273 -10.82 1.02 9.43
N LEU A 274 -10.24 2.20 9.19
CA LEU A 274 -8.86 2.33 8.71
C LEU A 274 -7.87 1.78 9.74
N SER A 275 -8.00 2.19 11.01
CA SER A 275 -7.11 1.80 12.10
C SER A 275 -7.07 0.29 12.33
N ASP A 276 -8.23 -0.36 12.29
CA ASP A 276 -8.37 -1.81 12.51
C ASP A 276 -7.70 -2.67 11.44
N SER A 277 -7.46 -2.09 10.26
CA SER A 277 -6.94 -2.80 9.10
C SER A 277 -5.43 -2.61 8.91
N ILE A 278 -4.82 -1.57 9.47
CA ILE A 278 -3.39 -1.28 9.28
C ILE A 278 -2.51 -2.47 9.68
N SER A 279 -2.77 -3.10 10.83
CA SER A 279 -1.95 -4.22 11.32
C SER A 279 -1.95 -5.41 10.36
N ARG A 280 -3.01 -5.60 9.56
CA ARG A 280 -3.16 -6.68 8.58
C ARG A 280 -2.64 -6.35 7.18
N HIS A 281 -2.32 -5.09 6.89
CA HIS A 281 -1.91 -4.63 5.56
C HIS A 281 -0.59 -3.85 5.51
N LEU A 282 -0.04 -3.44 6.66
CA LEU A 282 1.25 -2.75 6.75
C LEU A 282 2.37 -3.61 6.15
N PRO A 283 3.12 -3.10 5.15
CA PRO A 283 4.23 -3.83 4.55
C PRO A 283 5.24 -4.32 5.58
N THR A 284 5.68 -5.57 5.45
CA THR A 284 6.54 -6.19 6.46
C THR A 284 7.88 -5.47 6.62
N VAL A 285 8.37 -4.80 5.58
CA VAL A 285 9.61 -4.01 5.63
C VAL A 285 9.55 -2.85 6.65
N TYR A 286 8.36 -2.32 6.97
CA TYR A 286 8.21 -1.21 7.91
C TYR A 286 8.09 -1.64 9.37
N LEU A 287 7.83 -2.92 9.63
CA LEU A 287 7.63 -3.45 10.97
C LEU A 287 8.60 -4.60 11.28
N GLU A 288 8.43 -5.76 10.65
CA GLU A 288 9.34 -6.89 10.87
C GLU A 288 10.75 -6.64 10.30
N GLY A 289 10.83 -6.08 9.09
CA GLY A 289 12.07 -5.89 8.34
C GLY A 289 12.78 -4.57 8.54
N PHE A 290 12.32 -3.71 9.44
CA PHE A 290 12.84 -2.35 9.55
C PHE A 290 14.33 -2.29 9.94
N LYS A 291 14.76 -3.16 10.87
CA LYS A 291 16.17 -3.26 11.27
C LYS A 291 17.09 -3.71 10.12
N ASP A 292 16.63 -4.68 9.35
CA ASP A 292 17.37 -5.18 8.19
C ASP A 292 17.42 -4.13 7.08
N LEU A 293 16.31 -3.41 6.85
CA LEU A 293 16.26 -2.29 5.92
C LEU A 293 17.27 -1.21 6.30
N LEU A 294 17.36 -0.84 7.59
CA LEU A 294 18.37 0.09 8.11
C LEU A 294 19.79 -0.38 7.82
N ALA A 295 20.12 -1.62 8.20
CA ALA A 295 21.45 -2.18 8.01
C ALA A 295 21.86 -2.22 6.52
N GLN A 296 20.97 -2.68 5.65
CA GLN A 296 21.22 -2.75 4.20
C GLN A 296 21.35 -1.38 3.56
N THR A 297 20.51 -0.42 3.94
CA THR A 297 20.50 0.93 3.36
C THR A 297 21.85 1.64 3.56
N PHE A 298 22.42 1.53 4.75
CA PHE A 298 23.66 2.23 5.09
C PHE A 298 24.93 1.43 4.77
N SER A 299 24.86 0.12 4.51
CA SER A 299 26.01 -0.64 4.01
C SER A 299 26.34 -0.28 2.54
N GLU A 300 25.34 0.04 1.72
CA GLU A 300 25.53 0.32 0.30
C GLU A 300 25.78 1.80 -0.03
N ASN A 301 25.16 2.73 0.70
CA ASN A 301 25.11 4.15 0.37
C ASN A 301 25.44 5.08 1.55
N ALA A 302 26.38 4.70 2.41
CA ALA A 302 26.86 5.57 3.48
C ALA A 302 27.44 6.90 2.94
N LEU A 303 27.02 8.01 3.57
CA LEU A 303 27.64 9.32 3.40
C LEU A 303 28.14 9.84 4.75
N THR A 304 29.32 10.44 4.74
CA THR A 304 29.92 11.04 5.95
C THR A 304 29.39 12.45 6.24
N LYS A 305 28.70 13.08 5.28
CA LYS A 305 28.04 14.38 5.45
C LYS A 305 26.71 14.41 4.67
N PRO A 306 25.67 15.10 5.19
CA PRO A 306 24.42 15.28 4.47
C PRO A 306 24.64 16.08 3.17
N PRO A 307 24.01 15.69 2.05
CA PRO A 307 23.95 16.54 0.86
C PRO A 307 23.07 17.77 1.14
N ARG A 308 23.24 18.85 0.38
CA ARG A 308 22.38 20.05 0.47
C ARG A 308 21.01 19.81 -0.15
N ALA A 309 20.97 19.01 -1.21
CA ALA A 309 19.75 18.66 -1.93
C ALA A 309 19.81 17.22 -2.44
N ILE A 310 18.67 16.55 -2.39
CA ILE A 310 18.39 15.27 -3.04
C ILE A 310 17.29 15.56 -4.06
N PHE A 311 17.43 15.04 -5.28
CA PHE A 311 16.41 15.14 -6.30
C PHE A 311 16.11 13.74 -6.86
N THR A 312 14.82 13.43 -6.96
CA THR A 312 14.33 12.15 -7.46
C THR A 312 12.99 12.33 -8.16
N ASN A 313 12.69 11.45 -9.11
CA ASN A 313 11.36 11.39 -9.73
C ASN A 313 10.55 10.21 -9.19
N THR A 314 11.15 9.03 -9.05
CA THR A 314 10.39 7.77 -8.86
C THR A 314 10.73 7.01 -7.58
N LEU A 315 11.87 7.29 -6.94
CA LEU A 315 12.36 6.42 -5.86
C LEU A 315 11.55 6.54 -4.56
N LEU A 316 10.85 7.65 -4.34
CA LEU A 316 9.94 7.81 -3.20
C LEU A 316 8.72 6.88 -3.24
N HIS A 317 8.40 6.31 -4.41
CA HIS A 317 7.38 5.28 -4.53
C HIS A 317 8.00 3.88 -4.56
N ARG A 318 9.11 3.72 -5.28
CA ARG A 318 9.64 2.41 -5.72
C ARG A 318 10.76 1.81 -4.86
N SER A 319 11.40 2.57 -3.98
CA SER A 319 12.58 2.09 -3.25
C SER A 319 12.53 2.40 -1.75
N GLU A 320 12.33 1.36 -0.94
CA GLU A 320 12.31 1.50 0.53
C GLU A 320 13.66 1.96 1.08
N GLN A 321 14.76 1.48 0.49
CA GLN A 321 16.10 1.93 0.87
C GLN A 321 16.28 3.43 0.60
N PHE A 322 15.84 3.93 -0.57
CA PHE A 322 15.93 5.35 -0.88
C PHE A 322 15.09 6.20 0.07
N LYS A 323 13.85 5.78 0.35
CA LYS A 323 12.97 6.47 1.29
C LYS A 323 13.63 6.58 2.66
N LEU A 324 14.14 5.48 3.20
CA LEU A 324 14.83 5.47 4.48
C LEU A 324 16.10 6.34 4.48
N TRP A 325 16.94 6.16 3.46
CA TRP A 325 18.19 6.91 3.29
C TRP A 325 17.94 8.43 3.24
N SER A 326 16.99 8.86 2.42
CA SER A 326 16.65 10.28 2.26
C SER A 326 16.02 10.84 3.53
N ALA A 327 15.13 10.09 4.19
CA ALA A 327 14.51 10.49 5.46
C ALA A 327 15.57 10.80 6.53
N THR A 328 16.62 9.99 6.66
CA THR A 328 17.70 10.21 7.62
C THR A 328 18.45 11.52 7.41
N PHE A 329 18.66 11.95 6.16
CA PHE A 329 19.37 13.22 5.88
C PHE A 329 18.45 14.44 5.91
N VAL A 330 17.20 14.28 5.48
CA VAL A 330 16.20 15.35 5.39
C VAL A 330 15.75 15.81 6.76
N THR A 331 15.61 14.88 7.69
CA THR A 331 15.16 15.16 9.07
C THR A 331 16.22 15.84 9.94
N GLN A 332 17.49 15.84 9.52
CA GLN A 332 18.56 16.63 10.14
C GLN A 332 18.46 18.14 9.83
N GLY A 333 17.53 18.56 8.97
CA GLY A 333 17.32 19.97 8.59
C GLY A 333 18.37 20.55 7.64
N LYS A 334 19.37 19.76 7.22
CA LYS A 334 20.47 20.21 6.35
C LYS A 334 20.29 19.86 4.87
N THR A 335 19.27 19.05 4.57
CA THR A 335 19.03 18.48 3.24
C THR A 335 17.63 18.83 2.77
N LYS A 336 17.53 19.40 1.57
CA LYS A 336 16.26 19.52 0.82
C LYS A 336 16.02 18.25 0.02
N LEU A 337 14.78 17.77 -0.03
CA LEU A 337 14.35 16.64 -0.85
C LEU A 337 13.26 17.12 -1.80
#